data_AF-A0A1M6JDV1-F1
#
_entry.id   AF-A0A1M6JDV1-F1
#
_cell.length_a   1.000
_cell.length_b   1.000
_cell.length_c   1.000
_cell.angle_alpha   90.00
_cell.angle_beta   90.00
_cell.angle_gamma   90.00
#
_symmetry.space_group_name_H-M   'P 1'
#
loop_
_entity.id
_entity.type
_entity.pdbx_description
1 polymer ?
#
loop_
_entity_poly.entity_id
_entity_poly.type
_entity_poly.pdbx_seq_one_letter_code
_entity_poly.pdbx_strand_id
1 'polypeptide(L)'
;MFYFLADPGRAVAQLCEMVRPGGLVSASVWDGTEGMEMLNAFWEAAESLQPDAPSDQRPLRLGRPGELARFWREVGLEDVTETTMRATTTYSGFEELWNTFLAGIGPAGTYALSLGLEGQTHLKTALRQRLGQPSGPFELAATARSVRGRVPW
;
A
#
# COMPACT_ATOMS: atom_id res chain seq x y z
N MET A 1 -2.66 -6.89 -1.96
CA MET A 1 -2.85 -8.36 -2.12
C MET A 1 -1.88 -8.96 -3.13
N PHE A 2 -1.96 -8.60 -4.42
CA PHE A 2 -1.14 -9.22 -5.48
C PHE A 2 0.37 -9.05 -5.36
N TYR A 3 0.82 -8.03 -4.61
CA TYR A 3 2.23 -7.82 -4.29
C TYR A 3 2.87 -8.97 -3.50
N PHE A 4 2.09 -9.76 -2.76
CA PHE A 4 2.59 -10.93 -2.02
C PHE A 4 2.60 -12.23 -2.85
N LEU A 5 2.02 -12.21 -4.05
CA LEU A 5 1.87 -13.39 -4.89
C LEU A 5 3.05 -13.52 -5.85
N ALA A 6 3.67 -14.70 -5.87
CA ALA A 6 4.74 -15.01 -6.81
C ALA A 6 4.26 -14.93 -8.27
N ASP A 7 3.03 -15.38 -8.52
CA ASP A 7 2.35 -15.32 -9.82
C ASP A 7 0.92 -14.81 -9.64
N PRO A 8 0.69 -13.50 -9.81
CA PRO A 8 -0.65 -12.92 -9.75
C PRO A 8 -1.60 -13.50 -10.81
N GLY A 9 -1.09 -13.85 -12.00
CA GLY A 9 -1.89 -14.37 -13.11
C GLY A 9 -2.53 -15.70 -12.75
N ARG A 10 -1.69 -16.63 -12.28
CA ARG A 10 -2.16 -17.92 -11.79
C ARG A 10 -3.12 -17.78 -10.60
N ALA A 11 -2.85 -16.86 -9.67
CA ALA A 11 -3.73 -16.64 -8.54
C ALA A 11 -5.13 -16.16 -8.97
N VAL A 12 -5.22 -15.23 -9.93
CA VAL A 12 -6.52 -14.79 -10.46
C VAL A 12 -7.20 -15.90 -11.25
N ALA A 13 -6.47 -16.66 -12.07
CA ALA A 13 -7.04 -17.80 -12.79
C ALA A 13 -7.67 -18.83 -11.85
N GLN A 14 -6.99 -19.18 -10.75
CA GLN A 14 -7.54 -20.09 -9.74
C GLN A 14 -8.77 -19.53 -9.03
N LEU A 15 -8.82 -18.21 -8.79
CA LEU A 15 -10.04 -17.58 -8.26
C LEU A 15 -11.19 -17.67 -9.26
N CYS A 16 -10.92 -17.49 -10.55
CA CYS A 16 -11.93 -17.62 -11.60
C CYS A 16 -12.46 -19.06 -11.71
N GLU A 17 -11.61 -20.08 -11.57
CA GLU A 17 -12.02 -21.50 -11.57
C GLU A 17 -12.97 -21.85 -10.41
N MET A 18 -12.85 -21.17 -9.26
CA MET A 18 -13.71 -21.38 -8.09
C MET A 18 -15.05 -20.64 -8.18
N VAL A 19 -15.17 -19.67 -9.10
CA VAL A 19 -16.35 -18.83 -9.25
C VAL A 19 -17.20 -19.36 -10.38
N ARG A 20 -18.51 -19.50 -10.14
CA ARG A 20 -19.45 -19.95 -11.18
C ARG A 20 -19.38 -19.05 -12.43
N PRO A 21 -19.67 -19.58 -13.63
CA PRO A 21 -19.79 -18.77 -14.84
C PRO A 21 -20.71 -17.56 -14.64
N GLY A 22 -20.33 -16.41 -15.19
CA GLY A 22 -20.99 -15.12 -14.98
C GLY A 22 -20.80 -14.50 -13.58
N GLY A 23 -20.09 -15.16 -12.67
CA GLY A 23 -19.83 -14.71 -11.31
C GLY A 23 -18.84 -13.53 -11.24
N LEU A 24 -18.93 -12.74 -10.17
CA LEU A 24 -18.09 -11.55 -9.97
C LEU A 24 -16.82 -11.90 -9.18
N VAL A 25 -15.67 -11.45 -9.68
CA VAL A 25 -14.41 -11.42 -8.93
C VAL A 25 -14.05 -9.96 -8.68
N SER A 26 -13.45 -9.65 -7.53
CA SER A 26 -12.90 -8.32 -7.26
C SER A 26 -11.61 -8.39 -6.45
N ALA A 27 -10.75 -7.39 -6.60
CA ALA A 27 -9.54 -7.27 -5.81
C ALA A 27 -9.09 -5.81 -5.69
N SER A 28 -8.26 -5.54 -4.69
CA SER A 28 -7.68 -4.21 -4.46
C SER A 28 -6.17 -4.28 -4.22
N VAL A 29 -5.47 -3.27 -4.71
CA VAL A 29 -4.04 -3.01 -4.49
C VAL A 29 -3.85 -1.58 -4.05
N TRP A 30 -2.74 -1.26 -3.39
CA TRP A 30 -2.43 0.14 -3.11
C TRP A 30 -2.15 0.89 -4.39
N ASP A 31 -2.64 2.12 -4.47
CA ASP A 31 -2.36 2.99 -5.60
C ASP A 31 -0.86 3.31 -5.65
N GLY A 32 -0.27 3.22 -6.84
CA GLY A 32 1.16 3.44 -7.02
C GLY A 32 1.59 4.91 -7.04
N THR A 33 0.64 5.85 -7.09
CA THR A 33 0.89 7.29 -7.19
C THR A 33 0.56 7.99 -5.87
N GLU A 34 -0.67 7.83 -5.37
CA GLU A 34 -1.10 8.39 -4.09
C GLU A 34 -0.70 7.50 -2.92
N GLY A 35 -0.84 6.17 -3.06
CA GLY A 35 -0.44 5.20 -2.06
C GLY A 35 -1.03 5.46 -0.67
N MET A 36 -0.19 5.35 0.35
CA MET A 36 -0.54 5.64 1.74
C MET A 36 0.27 6.84 2.22
N GLU A 37 -0.37 7.94 2.57
CA GLU A 37 0.31 9.16 3.03
C GLU A 37 1.25 8.88 4.21
N MET A 38 0.83 7.98 5.09
CA MET A 38 1.62 7.49 6.21
C MET A 38 2.95 6.83 5.80
N LEU A 39 2.91 5.92 4.82
CA LEU A 39 4.12 5.23 4.34
C LEU A 39 4.98 6.14 3.48
N ASN A 40 4.37 7.00 2.66
CA ASN A 40 5.10 7.98 1.85
C ASN A 40 5.91 8.91 2.78
N ALA A 41 5.26 9.49 3.80
CA ALA A 41 5.94 10.35 4.76
C ALA A 41 7.08 9.61 5.51
N PHE A 42 6.88 8.34 5.85
CA PHE A 42 7.89 7.50 6.49
C PHE A 42 9.12 7.29 5.61
N TRP A 43 8.93 6.83 4.37
CA TRP A 43 10.04 6.52 3.48
C TRP A 43 10.79 7.75 3.04
N GLU A 44 10.08 8.84 2.78
CA GLU A 44 10.76 10.09 2.46
C GLU A 44 11.54 10.64 3.69
N ALA A 45 11.08 10.40 4.93
CA ALA A 45 11.86 10.71 6.12
C ALA A 45 13.12 9.84 6.21
N ALA A 46 13.00 8.54 5.94
CA ALA A 46 14.12 7.61 5.91
C ALA A 46 15.17 8.02 4.87
N GLU A 47 14.74 8.29 3.63
CA GLU A 47 15.60 8.73 2.52
C GLU A 47 16.31 10.06 2.83
N SER A 48 15.65 10.97 3.56
CA SER A 48 16.27 12.23 3.96
C SER A 48 17.42 12.08 4.97
N LEU A 49 17.43 10.97 5.72
CA LEU A 49 18.48 10.66 6.71
C LEU A 49 19.59 9.79 6.11
N GLN A 50 19.21 8.84 5.25
CA GLN A 50 20.12 7.96 4.55
C GLN A 50 19.61 7.81 3.11
N PRO A 51 20.27 8.44 2.11
CA PRO A 51 19.84 8.37 0.71
C PRO A 51 19.76 6.95 0.15
N ASP A 52 20.55 6.02 0.70
CA ASP A 52 20.54 4.59 0.37
C ASP A 52 19.63 3.77 1.29
N ALA A 53 18.71 4.41 2.02
CA ALA A 53 17.71 3.71 2.80
C ALA A 53 16.96 2.73 1.88
N PRO A 54 16.65 1.51 2.33
CA PRO A 54 15.77 0.64 1.58
C PRO A 54 14.46 1.39 1.39
N SER A 55 14.09 1.69 0.16
CA SER A 55 12.76 2.19 -0.13
C SER A 55 11.81 0.98 -0.26
N ASP A 56 10.52 1.20 -0.07
CA ASP A 56 9.49 0.20 -0.43
C ASP A 56 9.35 0.03 -1.95
N GLN A 57 10.44 0.26 -2.70
CA GLN A 57 10.63 0.13 -4.15
C GLN A 57 10.45 -1.30 -4.68
N ARG A 58 9.86 -2.21 -3.91
CA ARG A 58 9.14 -3.28 -4.58
C ARG A 58 7.98 -2.56 -5.28
N PRO A 59 7.97 -2.44 -6.62
CA PRO A 59 6.92 -1.70 -7.29
C PRO A 59 5.59 -2.28 -6.81
N LEU A 60 4.69 -1.43 -6.32
CA LEU A 60 3.30 -1.79 -6.07
C LEU A 60 2.77 -2.33 -7.40
N ARG A 61 2.92 -3.65 -7.60
CA ARG A 61 2.56 -4.32 -8.85
C ARG A 61 1.09 -4.05 -9.09
N LEU A 62 0.74 -3.61 -10.30
CA LEU A 62 -0.64 -3.27 -10.67
C LEU A 62 -1.18 -1.99 -10.01
N GLY A 63 -0.33 -1.16 -9.40
CA GLY A 63 -0.73 0.07 -8.71
C GLY A 63 -0.98 1.26 -9.65
N ARG A 64 -0.52 1.22 -10.91
CA ARG A 64 -0.68 2.33 -11.85
C ARG A 64 -2.09 2.36 -12.48
N PRO A 65 -2.60 3.54 -12.86
CA PRO A 65 -3.89 3.66 -13.54
C PRO A 65 -4.01 2.73 -14.76
N GLY A 66 -5.05 1.91 -14.77
CA GLY A 66 -5.37 0.97 -15.86
C GLY A 66 -4.52 -0.29 -15.93
N GLU A 67 -3.46 -0.42 -15.11
CA GLU A 67 -2.60 -1.60 -15.08
C GLU A 67 -3.36 -2.83 -14.58
N LEU A 68 -4.13 -2.67 -13.51
CA LEU A 68 -4.92 -3.73 -12.90
C LEU A 68 -6.09 -4.15 -13.81
N ALA A 69 -6.79 -3.19 -14.44
CA ALA A 69 -7.83 -3.48 -15.42
C ALA A 69 -7.29 -4.25 -16.65
N ARG A 70 -6.11 -3.86 -17.16
CA ARG A 70 -5.49 -4.53 -18.31
C ARG A 70 -5.16 -5.98 -17.95
N PHE A 71 -4.48 -6.17 -16.82
CA PHE A 71 -4.12 -7.48 -16.31
C PHE A 71 -5.36 -8.40 -16.15
N TRP A 72 -6.48 -7.87 -15.66
CA TRP A 72 -7.74 -8.62 -15.52
C TRP A 72 -8.34 -9.09 -16.84
N ARG A 73 -8.22 -8.28 -17.89
CA ARG A 73 -8.67 -8.69 -19.23
C ARG A 73 -7.74 -9.74 -19.83
N GLU A 74 -6.44 -9.64 -19.60
CA GLU A 74 -5.43 -10.60 -20.09
C GLU A 74 -5.63 -12.01 -19.50
N VAL A 75 -6.14 -12.11 -18.27
CA VAL A 75 -6.49 -13.40 -17.64
C VAL A 75 -7.90 -13.89 -17.99
N GLY A 76 -8.62 -13.17 -18.86
CA GLY A 76 -9.89 -13.63 -19.44
C GLY A 76 -11.17 -13.20 -18.70
N LEU A 77 -11.11 -12.25 -17.76
CA LEU A 77 -12.33 -11.68 -17.17
C LEU A 77 -13.02 -10.69 -18.13
N GLU A 78 -14.36 -10.69 -18.09
CA GLU A 78 -15.23 -9.80 -18.84
C GLU A 78 -15.76 -8.66 -17.96
N ASP A 79 -16.43 -7.66 -18.54
CA ASP A 79 -17.02 -6.50 -17.82
C ASP A 79 -16.07 -5.80 -16.84
N VAL A 80 -14.78 -5.76 -17.18
CA VAL A 80 -13.73 -5.29 -16.26
C VAL A 80 -13.83 -3.78 -16.04
N THR A 81 -14.05 -3.41 -14.78
CA THR A 81 -14.08 -2.02 -14.29
C THR A 81 -13.03 -1.82 -13.22
N GLU A 82 -12.28 -0.71 -13.31
CA GLU A 82 -11.31 -0.29 -12.29
C GLU A 82 -11.73 1.07 -11.73
N THR A 83 -11.52 1.26 -10.43
CA THR A 83 -11.79 2.49 -9.69
C THR A 83 -10.72 2.70 -8.62
N THR A 84 -10.70 3.89 -8.02
CA THR A 84 -9.92 4.18 -6.81
C THR A 84 -10.84 4.34 -5.61
N MET A 85 -10.40 3.85 -4.47
CA MET A 85 -11.05 3.99 -3.17
C MET A 85 -10.10 4.70 -2.24
N ARG A 86 -10.52 5.83 -1.68
CA ARG A 86 -9.76 6.58 -0.68
C ARG A 86 -10.39 6.37 0.69
N ALA A 87 -9.55 6.03 1.67
CA ALA A 87 -9.93 5.89 3.07
C ALA A 87 -9.03 6.77 3.93
N THR A 88 -9.57 7.32 5.00
CA THR A 88 -8.82 8.19 5.92
C THR A 88 -8.75 7.52 7.28
N THR A 89 -7.59 7.62 7.93
CA THR A 89 -7.37 7.15 9.31
C THR A 89 -7.07 8.35 10.19
N THR A 90 -7.83 8.50 11.28
CA THR A 90 -7.59 9.50 12.31
C THR A 90 -6.67 8.92 13.37
N TYR A 91 -5.57 9.61 13.67
CA TYR A 91 -4.69 9.33 14.79
C TYR A 91 -4.96 10.35 15.89
N SER A 92 -5.01 9.90 17.15
CA SER A 92 -5.12 10.73 18.35
C SER A 92 -3.91 11.64 18.54
N GLY A 93 -2.75 11.26 17.97
CA GLY A 93 -1.54 12.07 17.98
C GLY A 93 -0.34 11.34 17.35
N PHE A 94 0.78 12.05 17.22
CA PHE A 94 1.96 11.53 16.51
C PHE A 94 2.52 10.24 17.11
N GLU A 95 2.45 10.11 18.43
CA GLU A 95 2.96 8.94 19.15
C GLU A 95 2.19 7.67 18.79
N GLU A 96 0.87 7.77 18.58
CA GLU A 96 0.07 6.63 18.12
C GLU A 96 0.55 6.14 16.77
N LEU A 97 0.73 7.07 15.82
CA LEU A 97 1.29 6.75 14.51
C LEU A 97 2.68 6.12 14.64
N TRP A 98 3.58 6.73 15.40
CA TRP A 98 4.95 6.21 15.55
C TRP A 98 4.98 4.79 16.11
N ASN A 99 4.12 4.50 17.09
CA ASN A 99 4.00 3.17 17.68
C ASN A 99 3.54 2.10 16.68
N THR A 100 2.82 2.46 15.61
CA THR A 100 2.46 1.50 14.55
C THR A 100 3.70 0.98 13.81
N PHE A 101 4.72 1.80 13.60
CA PHE A 101 5.99 1.37 13.00
C PHE A 101 6.80 0.49 13.96
N LEU A 102 6.78 0.82 15.25
CA LEU A 102 7.47 0.03 16.28
C LEU A 102 6.86 -1.37 16.49
N ALA A 103 5.65 -1.63 16.00
CA ALA A 103 5.08 -2.98 15.94
C ALA A 103 5.85 -3.92 14.99
N GLY A 104 6.77 -3.40 14.17
CA GLY A 104 7.62 -4.21 13.29
C GLY A 104 6.89 -4.81 12.08
N ILE A 105 5.67 -4.35 11.79
CA ILE A 105 4.85 -4.90 10.71
C ILE A 105 5.28 -4.30 9.37
N GLY A 106 5.54 -5.18 8.41
CA GLY A 106 5.90 -4.80 7.06
C GLY A 106 7.29 -4.16 6.95
N PRO A 107 7.62 -3.62 5.76
CA PRO A 107 8.98 -3.17 5.48
C PRO A 107 9.37 -1.94 6.29
N ALA A 108 8.42 -1.00 6.48
CA ALA A 108 8.65 0.22 7.26
C ALA A 108 8.92 -0.09 8.74
N GLY A 109 8.12 -0.98 9.36
CA GLY A 109 8.34 -1.38 10.75
C GLY A 109 9.64 -2.16 10.93
N THR A 110 9.94 -3.08 10.02
CA THR A 110 11.22 -3.83 10.02
C THR A 110 12.41 -2.88 9.92
N TYR A 111 12.34 -1.89 9.04
CA TYR A 111 13.39 -0.88 8.88
C TYR A 111 13.53 -0.03 10.14
N ALA A 112 12.44 0.49 10.71
CA ALA A 112 12.47 1.28 11.94
C ALA A 112 13.16 0.52 13.09
N LEU A 113 12.86 -0.77 13.25
CA LEU A 113 13.49 -1.60 14.29
C LEU A 113 14.98 -1.86 14.02
N SER A 114 15.43 -1.85 12.77
CA SER A 114 16.84 -2.09 12.39
C SER A 114 17.80 -0.94 12.73
N LEU A 115 17.29 0.28 12.92
CA LEU A 115 18.11 1.50 13.06
C LEU A 115 18.76 1.71 14.45
N GLY A 116 18.47 0.86 15.42
CA GLY A 116 18.84 1.10 16.82
C GLY A 116 18.15 2.34 17.43
N LEU A 117 18.37 2.62 18.71
CA LEU A 117 17.65 3.68 19.43
C LEU A 117 17.93 5.10 18.89
N GLU A 118 19.18 5.39 18.53
CA GLU A 118 19.57 6.69 17.99
C GLU A 118 18.96 6.93 16.60
N GLY A 119 19.08 5.95 15.70
CA GLY A 119 18.48 6.05 14.36
C GLY A 119 16.96 6.11 14.40
N GLN A 120 16.30 5.37 15.31
CA GLN A 120 14.87 5.51 15.56
C GLN A 120 14.49 6.92 16.02
N THR A 121 15.29 7.55 16.88
CA THR A 121 15.04 8.91 17.37
C THR A 121 15.17 9.94 16.25
N HIS A 122 16.16 9.79 15.38
CA HIS A 122 16.32 10.65 14.20
C HIS A 122 15.16 10.45 13.21
N LEU A 123 14.81 9.21 12.89
CA LEU A 123 13.70 8.90 12.00
C LEU A 123 12.36 9.41 12.53
N LYS A 124 12.10 9.23 13.82
CA LYS A 124 10.92 9.76 14.51
C LYS A 124 10.82 11.28 14.37
N THR A 125 11.93 11.97 14.61
CA THR A 125 12.00 13.43 14.51
C THR A 125 11.75 13.91 13.08
N ALA A 126 12.42 13.30 12.10
CA ALA A 126 12.26 13.63 10.69
C ALA A 126 10.82 13.40 10.22
N LEU A 127 10.22 12.25 10.56
CA LEU A 127 8.83 11.95 10.23
C LEU A 127 7.86 12.98 10.85
N ARG A 128 8.05 13.34 12.12
CA ARG A 128 7.22 14.35 12.78
C ARG A 128 7.30 15.70 12.09
N GLN A 129 8.49 16.11 11.65
CA GLN A 129 8.69 17.35 10.92
C GLN A 129 7.97 17.32 9.56
N ARG A 130 8.07 16.21 8.82
CA ARG A 130 7.39 16.05 7.52
C ARG A 130 5.88 16.13 7.63
N LEU A 131 5.32 15.61 8.72
CA LEU A 131 3.88 15.68 9.00
C LEU A 131 3.42 17.05 9.53
N GLY A 132 4.29 18.07 9.53
CA GLY A 132 3.94 19.41 9.99
C GLY A 132 3.89 19.56 11.51
N GLN A 133 4.59 18.68 12.25
CA GLN A 133 4.66 18.69 13.72
C GLN A 133 3.29 18.69 14.42
N PRO A 134 2.44 17.68 14.19
CA PRO A 134 1.10 17.67 14.77
C PRO A 134 1.16 17.73 16.30
N SER A 135 0.34 18.61 16.88
CA SER A 135 0.21 18.85 18.32
C SER A 135 -1.06 18.22 18.92
N GLY A 136 -1.85 17.52 18.10
CA GLY A 136 -3.10 16.87 18.48
C GLY A 136 -3.52 15.85 17.43
N PRO A 137 -4.80 15.46 17.40
CA PRO A 137 -5.30 14.52 16.41
C PRO A 137 -5.11 15.03 14.99
N PHE A 138 -4.81 14.11 14.07
CA PHE A 138 -4.65 14.40 12.66
C PHE A 138 -5.06 13.20 11.81
N GLU A 139 -5.25 13.44 10.53
CA GLU A 139 -5.72 12.44 9.59
C GLU A 139 -4.69 12.18 8.51
N LEU A 140 -4.56 10.92 8.11
CA LEU A 140 -3.79 10.51 6.94
C LEU A 140 -4.65 9.62 6.05
N ALA A 141 -4.56 9.84 4.75
CA ALA A 141 -5.30 9.08 3.77
C ALA A 141 -4.47 7.93 3.16
N ALA A 142 -5.22 6.96 2.65
CA ALA A 142 -4.71 5.86 1.86
C ALA A 142 -5.63 5.65 0.65
N THR A 143 -5.03 5.54 -0.53
CA THR A 143 -5.74 5.29 -1.78
C THR A 143 -5.41 3.90 -2.28
N ALA A 144 -6.44 3.09 -2.50
CA ALA A 144 -6.37 1.79 -3.12
C ALA A 144 -6.99 1.83 -4.51
N ARG A 145 -6.43 1.07 -5.44
CA ARG A 145 -7.00 0.78 -6.75
C ARG A 145 -7.75 -0.54 -6.67
N SER A 146 -9.03 -0.51 -7.00
CA SER A 146 -9.93 -1.65 -6.95
C SER A 146 -10.41 -2.00 -8.34
N VAL A 147 -10.47 -3.29 -8.64
CA VAL A 147 -10.98 -3.82 -9.90
C VAL A 147 -12.05 -4.84 -9.63
N ARG A 148 -13.00 -4.94 -10.56
CA ARG A 148 -13.95 -6.03 -10.64
C ARG A 148 -14.13 -6.48 -12.08
N GLY A 149 -14.49 -7.73 -12.26
CA GLY A 149 -14.76 -8.36 -13.55
C GLY A 149 -15.57 -9.63 -13.37
N ARG A 150 -16.16 -10.13 -14.45
CA ARG A 150 -16.98 -11.34 -14.46
C ARG A 150 -16.24 -12.51 -15.09
N VAL A 151 -16.40 -13.69 -14.51
CA VAL A 151 -15.98 -14.93 -15.16
C VAL A 151 -16.85 -15.14 -16.40
N PRO A 152 -16.27 -15.49 -17.56
CA PRO A 152 -17.03 -15.82 -18.76
C PRO A 152 -18.10 -16.90 -18.51
N TRP A 153 -19.11 -16.94 -19.38
CA TRP A 153 -20.18 -17.94 -19.33
C TRP A 153 -19.74 -19.33 -19.80
#